data_AF-A0AAD4EIX8-F1
#
_entry.id   AF-A0AAD4EIX8-F1
#
_cell.length_a   1.000
_cell.length_b   1.000
_cell.length_c   1.000
_cell.angle_alpha   90.00
_cell.angle_beta   90.00
_cell.angle_gamma   90.00
#
_symmetry.space_group_name_H-M   'P 1'
#
loop_
_entity.id
_entity.type
_entity.pdbx_description
1 polymer ?
#
loop_
_entity_poly.entity_id
_entity_poly.type
_entity_poly.pdbx_seq_one_letter_code
_entity_poly.pdbx_strand_id
1 'polypeptide(L)'
;MALPRTVPQDTSETSHQVNNILRNLRGEHFRHSRNAQHIPASLPTPLHANNIPTLPISLIYPSEEGRRNVTAPSGHHSTRPVRVAGPDPPRSWTTFSSPKIREADLADINSPAWREHALDLAFSLGNASVRPPDTSASLRSLRTGGFPTLALLSLHVIRMECSGYELAEIRPYIPPHLRRVLMRHSAINGPLSQIELNAICGEEGHADGELVVVGPHATLRSDHFRRIHSSRESVPKECTAEEYTWDSLATQGSEPSVLFSLTLLSTPVTFALSNLPPTITCLTLINIPNKLVSVQRLPSYCPLVSLLDLSYNSWLIPASGEKLLQDYPWTKLRHLKVLGLRGCRVTSTLLSQVNRGRWDDVEVIH
;
A
#
# COMPACT_ATOMS: atom_id res chain seq x y z
N MET A 1 -79.48 14.75 20.03
CA MET A 1 -79.42 13.81 18.90
C MET A 1 -78.46 14.36 17.86
N ALA A 2 -77.25 13.79 17.76
CA ALA A 2 -76.22 14.19 16.81
C ALA A 2 -75.74 12.93 16.08
N LEU A 3 -75.76 12.97 14.75
CA LEU A 3 -75.39 11.87 13.85
C LEU A 3 -73.86 11.67 13.81
N PRO A 4 -73.37 10.41 13.74
CA PRO A 4 -71.94 10.14 13.64
C PRO A 4 -71.45 10.36 12.21
N ARG A 5 -70.31 11.07 12.11
CA ARG A 5 -69.62 11.43 10.87
C ARG A 5 -68.71 10.28 10.46
N THR A 6 -69.04 9.58 9.38
CA THR A 6 -68.20 8.55 8.75
C THR A 6 -66.96 9.18 8.11
N VAL A 7 -65.79 8.74 8.55
CA VAL A 7 -64.47 9.11 8.00
C VAL A 7 -64.18 8.26 6.76
N PRO A 8 -63.77 8.84 5.62
CA PRO A 8 -63.43 8.08 4.43
C PRO A 8 -62.10 7.34 4.62
N GLN A 9 -62.10 6.06 4.21
CA GLN A 9 -61.00 5.12 4.33
C GLN A 9 -59.94 5.44 3.27
N ASP A 10 -58.70 5.66 3.71
CA ASP A 10 -57.55 6.07 2.89
C ASP A 10 -57.18 5.02 1.83
N THR A 11 -57.16 5.44 0.57
CA THR A 11 -56.72 4.64 -0.59
C THR A 11 -55.20 4.54 -0.74
N SER A 12 -54.42 5.16 0.16
CA SER A 12 -52.96 5.26 0.07
C SER A 12 -52.24 3.94 0.38
N GLU A 13 -52.80 3.10 1.25
CA GLU A 13 -52.17 1.84 1.69
C GLU A 13 -52.03 0.82 0.55
N THR A 14 -53.00 0.78 -0.36
CA THR A 14 -52.98 -0.16 -1.50
C THR A 14 -51.84 0.15 -2.48
N SER A 15 -51.49 1.43 -2.65
CA SER A 15 -50.41 1.86 -3.54
C SER A 15 -49.01 1.43 -3.06
N HIS A 16 -48.78 1.43 -1.74
CA HIS A 16 -47.53 0.98 -1.14
C HIS A 16 -47.37 -0.54 -1.23
N GLN A 17 -48.48 -1.28 -1.15
CA GLN A 17 -48.47 -2.73 -1.29
C GLN A 17 -48.08 -3.18 -2.70
N VAL A 18 -48.61 -2.52 -3.75
CA VAL A 18 -48.24 -2.82 -5.14
C VAL A 18 -46.76 -2.54 -5.41
N ASN A 19 -46.22 -1.43 -4.91
CA ASN A 19 -44.80 -1.12 -5.06
C ASN A 19 -43.89 -2.13 -4.35
N ASN A 20 -44.29 -2.61 -3.17
CA ASN A 20 -43.57 -3.67 -2.46
C ASN A 20 -43.60 -5.00 -3.22
N ILE A 21 -44.75 -5.37 -3.80
CA ILE A 21 -44.89 -6.58 -4.62
C ILE A 21 -43.99 -6.48 -5.87
N LEU A 22 -44.01 -5.36 -6.59
CA LEU A 22 -43.16 -5.16 -7.76
C LEU A 22 -41.67 -5.16 -7.42
N ARG A 23 -41.28 -4.58 -6.29
CA ARG A 23 -39.89 -4.59 -5.81
C ARG A 23 -39.43 -6.01 -5.47
N ASN A 24 -40.29 -6.80 -4.84
CA ASN A 24 -40.00 -8.20 -4.51
C ASN A 24 -39.91 -9.07 -5.77
N LEU A 25 -40.85 -8.93 -6.72
CA LEU A 25 -40.83 -9.67 -7.99
C LEU A 25 -39.59 -9.35 -8.83
N ARG A 26 -39.16 -8.07 -8.89
CA ARG A 26 -37.92 -7.70 -9.58
C ARG A 26 -36.68 -8.28 -8.88
N GLY A 27 -36.68 -8.32 -7.55
CA GLY A 27 -35.60 -8.92 -6.76
C GLY A 27 -35.48 -10.43 -6.96
N GLU A 28 -36.61 -11.13 -6.99
CA GLU A 28 -36.69 -12.58 -7.25
C GLU A 28 -36.23 -12.92 -8.67
N HIS A 29 -36.71 -12.20 -9.69
CA HIS A 29 -36.29 -12.41 -11.07
C HIS A 29 -34.77 -12.23 -11.25
N PHE A 30 -34.18 -11.25 -10.57
CA PHE A 30 -32.73 -11.04 -10.57
C PHE A 30 -31.96 -12.20 -9.94
N ARG A 31 -32.46 -12.78 -8.83
CA ARG A 31 -31.85 -13.95 -8.19
C ARG A 31 -31.95 -15.20 -9.08
N HIS A 32 -33.12 -15.44 -9.66
CA HIS A 32 -33.34 -16.55 -10.60
C HIS A 32 -32.43 -16.45 -11.82
N SER A 33 -32.27 -15.26 -12.40
CA SER A 33 -31.36 -15.04 -13.53
C SER A 33 -29.89 -15.31 -13.16
N ARG A 34 -29.41 -14.87 -11.98
CA ARG A 34 -28.05 -15.19 -11.54
C ARG A 34 -27.84 -16.69 -11.28
N ASN A 35 -28.84 -17.35 -10.68
CA ASN A 35 -28.77 -18.80 -10.41
C ASN A 35 -28.75 -19.61 -11.71
N ALA A 36 -29.55 -19.23 -12.71
CA ALA A 36 -29.57 -19.88 -14.02
C ALA A 36 -28.22 -19.74 -14.77
N GLN A 37 -27.48 -18.66 -14.53
CA GLN A 37 -26.17 -18.42 -15.11
C GLN A 37 -25.02 -19.09 -14.34
N HIS A 38 -25.30 -19.82 -13.25
CA HIS A 38 -24.30 -20.46 -12.38
C HIS A 38 -23.16 -19.52 -11.95
N ILE A 39 -23.43 -18.22 -11.81
CA ILE A 39 -22.39 -17.24 -11.43
C ILE A 39 -22.17 -17.36 -9.92
N PRO A 40 -20.96 -17.73 -9.45
CA PRO A 40 -20.67 -17.85 -8.03
C PRO A 40 -20.85 -16.49 -7.32
N ALA A 41 -21.46 -16.53 -6.14
CA ALA A 41 -21.86 -15.35 -5.35
C ALA A 41 -20.68 -14.47 -4.87
N SER A 42 -19.43 -14.84 -5.16
CA SER A 42 -18.22 -14.25 -4.61
C SER A 42 -17.49 -13.27 -5.54
N LEU A 43 -18.03 -12.96 -6.72
CA LEU A 43 -17.46 -11.91 -7.58
C LEU A 43 -18.31 -10.63 -7.46
N PRO A 44 -17.75 -9.52 -6.93
CA PRO A 44 -18.37 -8.21 -7.14
C PRO A 44 -18.34 -7.96 -8.64
N THR A 45 -19.52 -7.97 -9.26
CA THR A 45 -19.69 -7.53 -10.64
C THR A 45 -19.09 -6.13 -10.73
N PRO A 46 -18.11 -5.85 -11.60
CA PRO A 46 -17.66 -4.49 -11.81
C PRO A 46 -18.87 -3.73 -12.34
N LEU A 47 -19.38 -2.78 -11.55
CA LEU A 47 -20.44 -1.83 -11.92
C LEU A 47 -20.03 -0.89 -13.07
N HIS A 48 -18.99 -1.24 -13.85
CA HIS A 48 -18.40 -0.40 -14.88
C HIS A 48 -18.70 -0.84 -16.31
N ALA A 49 -19.37 -1.97 -16.55
CA ALA A 49 -19.67 -2.41 -17.93
C ALA A 49 -20.87 -1.67 -18.58
N ASN A 50 -21.70 -0.96 -17.81
CA ASN A 50 -22.88 -0.25 -18.34
C ASN A 50 -22.75 1.28 -18.39
N ASN A 51 -21.56 1.82 -18.10
CA ASN A 51 -21.23 3.23 -18.29
C ASN A 51 -20.29 3.41 -19.49
N ILE A 52 -20.59 2.73 -20.61
CA ILE A 52 -20.04 3.14 -21.90
C ILE A 52 -20.90 4.33 -22.33
N PRO A 53 -20.36 5.55 -22.41
CA PRO A 53 -21.11 6.68 -22.93
C PRO A 53 -21.55 6.34 -24.35
N THR A 54 -22.86 6.24 -24.57
CA THR A 54 -23.47 6.02 -25.89
C THR A 54 -23.33 7.21 -26.84
N LEU A 55 -22.67 8.28 -26.39
CA LEU A 55 -22.38 9.47 -27.16
C LEU A 55 -20.86 9.61 -27.37
N PRO A 56 -20.38 9.66 -28.62
CA PRO A 56 -19.01 10.02 -28.92
C PRO A 56 -18.64 11.35 -28.23
N ILE A 57 -17.56 11.33 -27.44
CA ILE A 57 -17.05 12.50 -26.72
C ILE A 57 -16.80 13.70 -27.64
N SER A 58 -16.52 13.44 -28.92
CA SER A 58 -16.34 14.45 -29.97
C SER A 58 -17.58 15.31 -30.27
N LEU A 59 -18.79 14.92 -29.83
CA LEU A 59 -20.01 15.73 -29.98
C LEU A 59 -20.24 16.69 -28.81
N ILE A 60 -19.68 16.42 -27.63
CA ILE A 60 -19.87 17.24 -26.43
C ILE A 60 -18.80 18.33 -26.33
N TYR A 61 -17.59 18.03 -26.80
CA TYR A 61 -16.48 18.95 -26.85
C TYR A 61 -16.00 19.07 -28.30
N PRO A 62 -16.41 20.11 -29.05
CA PRO A 62 -15.81 20.38 -30.35
C PRO A 62 -14.30 20.60 -30.13
N SER A 63 -13.49 19.74 -30.75
CA SER A 63 -12.04 19.90 -30.76
C SER A 63 -11.72 21.22 -31.47
N GLU A 64 -11.15 22.19 -30.74
CA GLU A 64 -10.63 23.46 -31.25
C GLU A 64 -9.33 23.25 -32.04
N GLU A 65 -9.27 22.24 -32.91
CA GLU A 65 -8.19 22.02 -33.87
C GLU A 65 -8.46 22.85 -35.13
N GLY A 66 -8.48 24.17 -34.97
CA GLY A 66 -8.85 25.06 -36.06
C GLY A 66 -8.53 26.55 -35.92
N ARG A 67 -7.74 26.99 -34.93
CA ARG A 67 -7.30 28.39 -34.84
C ARG A 67 -5.80 28.52 -34.62
N ARG A 68 -5.04 28.38 -35.71
CA ARG A 68 -3.70 28.94 -35.81
C ARG A 68 -3.78 30.43 -36.14
N ASN A 69 -2.96 31.19 -35.42
CA ASN A 69 -2.34 32.47 -35.77
C ASN A 69 -3.16 33.76 -35.60
N VAL A 70 -3.19 34.30 -34.37
CA VAL A 70 -3.00 35.73 -34.13
C VAL A 70 -2.15 35.92 -32.87
N THR A 71 -0.96 36.49 -33.05
CA THR A 71 -0.09 37.04 -32.01
C THR A 71 -0.79 38.15 -31.22
N ALA A 72 -0.96 37.96 -29.91
CA ALA A 72 -1.34 39.03 -28.99
C ALA A 72 -0.68 38.81 -27.59
N PRO A 73 -0.36 39.88 -26.85
CA PRO A 73 0.61 39.85 -25.76
C PRO A 73 0.02 39.39 -24.42
N SER A 74 0.92 38.87 -23.58
CA SER A 74 0.70 38.33 -22.24
C SER A 74 -0.05 39.30 -21.31
N GLY A 75 -1.31 38.98 -21.01
CA GLY A 75 -2.09 39.56 -19.93
C GLY A 75 -2.31 38.55 -18.81
N HIS A 76 -1.94 38.92 -17.58
CA HIS A 76 -2.20 38.14 -16.37
C HIS A 76 -3.72 37.97 -16.13
N HIS A 77 -4.28 36.83 -16.51
CA HIS A 77 -5.65 36.48 -16.14
C HIS A 77 -5.69 35.90 -14.72
N SER A 78 -6.07 36.75 -13.77
CA SER A 78 -6.55 36.33 -12.45
C SER A 78 -7.76 35.41 -12.62
N THR A 79 -7.59 34.10 -12.43
CA THR A 79 -8.66 33.10 -12.41
C THR A 79 -9.55 33.31 -11.19
N ARG A 80 -10.49 34.24 -11.31
CA ARG A 80 -11.58 34.40 -10.34
C ARG A 80 -12.47 33.15 -10.45
N PRO A 81 -12.77 32.45 -9.35
CA PRO A 81 -13.60 31.25 -9.41
C PRO A 81 -14.97 31.63 -9.96
N VAL A 82 -15.33 31.03 -11.10
CA VAL A 82 -16.63 31.17 -11.74
C VAL A 82 -17.66 30.58 -10.78
N ARG A 83 -18.49 31.44 -10.17
CA ARG A 83 -19.66 31.00 -9.42
C ARG A 83 -20.65 30.40 -10.42
N VAL A 84 -20.64 29.09 -10.55
CA VAL A 84 -21.66 28.36 -11.31
C VAL A 84 -22.95 28.45 -10.50
N ALA A 85 -24.03 28.92 -11.12
CA ALA A 85 -25.34 28.94 -10.49
C ALA A 85 -25.88 27.51 -10.37
N GLY A 86 -26.15 27.06 -9.15
CA GLY A 86 -26.69 25.73 -8.86
C GLY A 86 -26.58 25.40 -7.36
N PRO A 87 -27.31 24.38 -6.87
CA PRO A 87 -27.06 23.85 -5.54
C PRO A 87 -25.61 23.37 -5.45
N ASP A 88 -24.98 23.60 -4.29
CA ASP A 88 -23.63 23.11 -4.06
C ASP A 88 -23.55 21.61 -4.34
N PRO A 89 -22.49 21.12 -5.01
CA PRO A 89 -22.35 19.71 -5.29
C PRO A 89 -22.39 18.90 -3.99
N PRO A 90 -22.90 17.66 -4.01
CA PRO A 90 -22.94 16.80 -2.83
C PRO A 90 -21.55 16.72 -2.19
N ARG A 91 -21.46 16.71 -0.86
CA ARG A 91 -20.18 16.62 -0.13
C ARG A 91 -19.31 15.41 -0.51
N SER A 92 -19.90 14.38 -1.11
CA SER A 92 -19.22 13.21 -1.65
C SER A 92 -18.49 13.48 -2.98
N TRP A 93 -18.79 14.60 -3.66
CA TRP A 93 -18.17 15.02 -4.92
C TRP A 93 -17.12 16.11 -4.72
N THR A 94 -17.22 16.87 -3.63
CA THR A 94 -16.09 17.64 -3.13
C THR A 94 -15.13 16.64 -2.49
N THR A 95 -14.26 16.02 -3.31
CA THR A 95 -13.05 15.36 -2.82
C THR A 95 -12.48 16.28 -1.77
N PHE A 96 -12.45 15.83 -0.51
CA PHE A 96 -11.88 16.58 0.60
C PHE A 96 -10.52 17.07 0.13
N SER A 97 -10.46 18.35 -0.21
CA SER A 97 -9.22 19.03 -0.50
C SER A 97 -8.49 19.02 0.83
N SER A 98 -7.68 17.97 1.02
CA SER A 98 -6.59 18.02 1.98
C SER A 98 -5.92 19.38 1.79
N PRO A 99 -5.46 20.03 2.88
CA PRO A 99 -4.79 21.32 2.79
C PRO A 99 -3.88 21.29 1.57
N LYS A 100 -4.09 22.23 0.63
CA LYS A 100 -3.45 22.25 -0.69
C LYS A 100 -1.94 22.16 -0.51
N ILE A 101 -1.42 20.94 -0.44
CA ILE A 101 -0.01 20.64 -0.67
C ILE A 101 0.21 21.17 -2.07
N ARG A 102 1.08 22.18 -2.20
CA ARG A 102 1.29 22.79 -3.50
C ARG A 102 1.80 21.68 -4.41
N GLU A 103 1.35 21.66 -5.65
CA GLU A 103 1.75 20.63 -6.63
C GLU A 103 3.29 20.53 -6.77
N ALA A 104 3.99 21.64 -6.51
CA ALA A 104 5.45 21.69 -6.38
C ALA A 104 6.01 20.82 -5.24
N ASP A 105 5.31 20.72 -4.10
CA ASP A 105 5.73 19.91 -2.96
C ASP A 105 5.51 18.40 -3.23
N LEU A 106 4.56 18.05 -4.11
CA LEU A 106 4.32 16.66 -4.54
C LEU A 106 5.41 16.13 -5.46
N ALA A 107 6.00 17.01 -6.30
CA ALA A 107 7.15 16.64 -7.12
C ALA A 107 8.38 16.32 -6.26
N ASP A 108 8.53 17.01 -5.12
CA ASP A 108 9.62 16.77 -4.18
C ASP A 108 9.48 15.43 -3.44
N ILE A 109 8.26 15.01 -3.11
CA ILE A 109 7.98 13.73 -2.43
C ILE A 109 8.39 12.50 -3.27
N ASN A 110 8.60 12.63 -4.58
CA ASN A 110 9.10 11.53 -5.41
C ASN A 110 10.59 11.66 -5.76
N SER A 111 11.27 12.67 -5.24
CA SER A 111 12.70 12.85 -5.46
C SER A 111 13.50 11.73 -4.77
N PRO A 112 14.61 11.27 -5.36
CA PRO A 112 15.49 10.31 -4.71
C PRO A 112 15.97 10.77 -3.33
N ALA A 113 16.27 12.07 -3.17
CA ALA A 113 16.69 12.66 -1.90
C ALA A 113 15.60 12.52 -0.82
N TRP A 114 14.35 12.79 -1.15
CA TRP A 114 13.23 12.59 -0.22
C TRP A 114 13.06 11.11 0.12
N ARG A 115 13.09 10.21 -0.87
CA ARG A 115 12.95 8.76 -0.62
C ARG A 115 14.06 8.23 0.24
N GLU A 116 15.29 8.68 0.02
CA GLU A 116 16.44 8.33 0.85
C GLU A 116 16.23 8.78 2.29
N HIS A 117 15.82 10.03 2.51
CA HIS A 117 15.49 10.53 3.85
C HIS A 117 14.35 9.74 4.49
N ALA A 118 13.26 9.51 3.75
CA ALA A 118 12.11 8.75 4.22
C ALA A 118 12.50 7.31 4.62
N LEU A 119 13.33 6.63 3.83
CA LEU A 119 13.71 5.23 4.07
C LEU A 119 14.90 5.05 5.04
N ASP A 120 15.56 6.14 5.44
CA ASP A 120 16.76 6.09 6.29
C ASP A 120 16.55 5.28 7.57
N LEU A 121 15.40 5.44 8.23
CA LEU A 121 15.07 4.71 9.45
C LEU A 121 14.94 3.20 9.20
N ALA A 122 14.19 2.81 8.17
CA ALA A 122 13.99 1.41 7.80
C ALA A 122 15.31 0.70 7.46
N PHE A 123 16.23 1.41 6.80
CA PHE A 123 17.50 0.83 6.36
C PHE A 123 18.60 0.85 7.44
N SER A 124 18.44 1.62 8.51
CA SER A 124 19.41 1.73 9.60
C SER A 124 19.40 0.51 10.53
N LEU A 125 18.23 -0.06 10.82
CA LEU A 125 18.10 -1.07 11.87
C LEU A 125 18.63 -2.44 11.46
N GLY A 126 18.62 -2.77 10.17
CA GLY A 126 19.12 -4.05 9.65
C GLY A 126 20.59 -4.31 9.98
N ASN A 127 21.36 -3.29 10.34
CA ASN A 127 22.78 -3.39 10.65
C ASN A 127 23.07 -3.54 12.15
N ALA A 128 22.09 -3.34 13.03
CA ALA A 128 22.33 -3.28 14.47
C ALA A 128 22.33 -4.65 15.17
N SER A 129 21.73 -5.70 14.60
CA SER A 129 21.46 -6.93 15.36
C SER A 129 22.56 -7.98 15.31
N VAL A 130 23.44 -8.00 14.30
CA VAL A 130 24.47 -9.04 14.17
C VAL A 130 25.65 -8.48 13.37
N ARG A 131 26.86 -8.53 13.94
CA ARG A 131 28.21 -8.36 13.35
C ARG A 131 28.98 -7.01 13.53
N PRO A 132 30.34 -7.11 13.54
CA PRO A 132 31.27 -6.06 13.96
C PRO A 132 31.41 -4.93 12.94
N PRO A 133 31.99 -3.80 13.35
CA PRO A 133 31.96 -2.50 12.65
C PRO A 133 32.57 -2.41 11.24
N ASP A 134 33.15 -3.47 10.66
CA ASP A 134 34.16 -3.27 9.59
C ASP A 134 33.78 -3.71 8.17
N THR A 135 32.55 -4.19 7.88
CA THR A 135 32.29 -4.74 6.51
C THR A 135 30.90 -4.53 5.92
N SER A 136 29.96 -3.88 6.62
CA SER A 136 28.68 -3.57 5.99
C SER A 136 28.83 -2.31 5.14
N ALA A 137 28.83 -2.48 3.81
CA ALA A 137 28.67 -1.41 2.82
C ALA A 137 27.29 -0.74 3.03
N SER A 138 27.22 0.14 4.02
CA SER A 138 26.02 0.91 4.31
C SER A 138 25.77 1.85 3.15
N LEU A 139 24.54 1.90 2.64
CA LEU A 139 24.12 2.89 1.63
C LEU A 139 24.45 4.33 2.09
N ARG A 140 24.54 4.57 3.40
CA ARG A 140 25.00 5.85 3.97
C ARG A 140 26.45 6.21 3.62
N SER A 141 27.32 5.23 3.35
CA SER A 141 28.71 5.49 2.96
C SER A 141 28.82 6.25 1.63
N LEU A 142 27.82 6.14 0.74
CA LEU A 142 27.76 6.93 -0.48
C LEU A 142 27.54 8.42 -0.20
N ARG A 143 26.86 8.76 0.92
CA ARG A 143 26.64 10.16 1.33
C ARG A 143 27.92 10.83 1.80
N THR A 144 28.81 10.09 2.45
CA THR A 144 30.08 10.63 2.96
C THR A 144 31.18 10.68 1.88
N GLY A 145 30.81 10.68 0.59
CA GLY A 145 31.76 10.70 -0.51
C GLY A 145 32.53 9.38 -0.70
N GLY A 146 32.04 8.28 -0.11
CA GLY A 146 32.60 6.96 -0.34
C GLY A 146 32.29 6.50 -1.76
N PHE A 147 33.27 5.87 -2.42
CA PHE A 147 33.06 5.27 -3.74
C PHE A 147 32.07 4.11 -3.64
N PRO A 148 31.16 3.94 -4.63
CA PRO A 148 30.29 2.79 -4.68
C PRO A 148 31.12 1.51 -4.75
N THR A 149 30.70 0.48 -4.01
CA THR A 149 31.34 -0.83 -4.10
C THR A 149 31.14 -1.40 -5.50
N LEU A 150 32.08 -2.25 -5.95
CA LEU A 150 31.95 -2.93 -7.25
C LEU A 150 30.61 -3.68 -7.36
N ALA A 151 30.17 -4.32 -6.26
CA ALA A 151 28.88 -5.00 -6.21
C ALA A 151 27.70 -4.05 -6.49
N LEU A 152 27.70 -2.83 -5.92
CA LEU A 152 26.66 -1.83 -6.20
C LEU A 152 26.72 -1.36 -7.65
N LEU A 153 27.92 -1.14 -8.21
CA LEU A 153 28.08 -0.78 -9.62
C LEU A 153 27.55 -1.88 -10.54
N SER A 154 27.89 -3.15 -10.28
CA SER A 154 27.40 -4.29 -11.05
C SER A 154 25.87 -4.42 -10.97
N LEU A 155 25.29 -4.27 -9.77
CA LEU A 155 23.84 -4.29 -9.59
C LEU A 155 23.16 -3.11 -10.29
N HIS A 156 23.81 -1.95 -10.32
CA HIS A 156 23.31 -0.80 -11.06
C HIS A 156 23.29 -1.06 -12.57
N VAL A 157 24.35 -1.65 -13.13
CA VAL A 157 24.39 -2.05 -14.55
C VAL A 157 23.29 -3.07 -14.85
N ILE A 158 23.16 -4.14 -14.05
CA ILE A 158 22.09 -5.14 -14.21
C ILE A 158 20.72 -4.45 -14.23
N ARG A 159 20.48 -3.53 -13.32
CA ARG A 159 19.22 -2.80 -13.25
C ARG A 159 18.96 -1.92 -14.50
N MET A 160 19.99 -1.27 -15.03
CA MET A 160 19.86 -0.36 -16.16
C MET A 160 19.68 -1.11 -17.49
N GLU A 161 20.33 -2.27 -17.62
CA GLU A 161 20.37 -3.03 -18.86
C GLU A 161 19.29 -4.13 -18.92
N CYS A 162 18.83 -4.66 -17.78
CA CYS A 162 17.87 -5.77 -17.75
C CYS A 162 16.43 -5.27 -17.57
N SER A 163 15.56 -5.71 -18.47
CA SER A 163 14.11 -5.70 -18.31
C SER A 163 13.66 -6.65 -17.20
N GLY A 164 12.39 -6.56 -16.79
CA GLY A 164 11.82 -7.44 -15.77
C GLY A 164 11.90 -8.94 -16.11
N TYR A 165 11.90 -9.32 -17.39
CA TYR A 165 12.03 -10.72 -17.81
C TYR A 165 13.48 -11.21 -17.70
N GLU A 166 14.45 -10.44 -18.23
CA GLU A 166 15.88 -10.75 -18.13
C GLU A 166 16.32 -10.79 -16.65
N LEU A 167 15.77 -9.90 -15.82
CA LEU A 167 16.02 -9.90 -14.40
C LEU A 167 15.52 -11.17 -13.70
N ALA A 168 14.41 -11.75 -14.17
CA ALA A 168 13.91 -13.02 -13.66
C ALA A 168 14.82 -14.20 -14.04
N GLU A 169 15.41 -14.17 -15.25
CA GLU A 169 16.38 -15.15 -15.72
C GLU A 169 17.72 -15.06 -14.98
N ILE A 170 18.17 -13.85 -14.66
CA ILE A 170 19.43 -13.61 -13.95
C ILE A 170 19.27 -13.82 -12.43
N ARG A 171 18.06 -13.66 -11.87
CA ARG A 171 17.76 -13.79 -10.43
C ARG A 171 18.45 -14.98 -9.76
N PRO A 172 18.41 -16.23 -10.29
CA PRO A 172 19.01 -17.39 -9.62
C PRO A 172 20.53 -17.26 -9.41
N TYR A 173 21.20 -16.43 -10.22
CA TYR A 173 22.63 -16.16 -10.13
C TYR A 173 22.96 -15.00 -9.18
N ILE A 174 21.95 -14.26 -8.67
CA ILE A 174 22.13 -13.17 -7.72
C ILE A 174 21.85 -13.69 -6.30
N PRO A 175 22.86 -13.74 -5.41
CA PRO A 175 22.67 -14.10 -4.01
C PRO A 175 21.54 -13.30 -3.34
N PRO A 176 20.73 -13.90 -2.45
CA PRO A 176 19.58 -13.24 -1.82
C PRO A 176 19.91 -11.90 -1.16
N HIS A 177 21.04 -11.81 -0.45
CA HIS A 177 21.47 -10.56 0.19
C HIS A 177 21.79 -9.45 -0.83
N LEU A 178 22.29 -9.78 -2.02
CA LEU A 178 22.52 -8.81 -3.10
C LEU A 178 21.20 -8.41 -3.79
N ARG A 179 20.23 -9.33 -3.92
CA ARG A 179 18.87 -9.00 -4.35
C ARG A 179 18.23 -7.96 -3.44
N ARG A 180 18.41 -8.12 -2.12
CA ARG A 180 17.97 -7.14 -1.11
C ARG A 180 18.65 -5.78 -1.28
N VAL A 181 19.97 -5.76 -1.49
CA VAL A 181 20.73 -4.51 -1.74
C VAL A 181 20.24 -3.81 -3.01
N LEU A 182 20.04 -4.56 -4.10
CA LEU A 182 19.49 -4.03 -5.34
C LEU A 182 18.11 -3.42 -5.11
N MET A 183 17.22 -4.11 -4.39
CA MET A 183 15.88 -3.61 -4.06
C MET A 183 15.91 -2.32 -3.24
N ARG A 184 16.76 -2.24 -2.20
CA ARG A 184 16.92 -1.00 -1.40
C ARG A 184 17.48 0.17 -2.20
N HIS A 185 18.53 -0.07 -2.98
CA HIS A 185 19.11 0.96 -3.86
C HIS A 185 18.08 1.46 -4.87
N SER A 186 17.30 0.53 -5.42
CA SER A 186 16.21 0.81 -6.35
C SER A 186 15.09 1.64 -5.72
N ALA A 187 14.65 1.30 -4.50
CA ALA A 187 13.64 2.04 -3.77
C ALA A 187 13.97 3.55 -3.64
N ILE A 188 15.26 3.90 -3.54
CA ILE A 188 15.74 5.28 -3.46
C ILE A 188 15.87 5.92 -4.84
N ASN A 189 16.62 5.30 -5.76
CA ASN A 189 17.04 5.97 -7.00
C ASN A 189 16.02 5.85 -8.13
N GLY A 190 15.23 4.76 -8.15
CA GLY A 190 14.20 4.51 -9.14
C GLY A 190 13.35 3.31 -8.72
N PRO A 191 12.17 3.48 -8.16
CA PRO A 191 11.34 2.38 -7.70
C PRO A 191 11.16 1.31 -8.78
N LEU A 192 11.24 0.05 -8.37
CA LEU A 192 10.99 -1.07 -9.26
C LEU A 192 9.52 -1.07 -9.66
N SER A 193 9.24 -1.31 -10.94
CA SER A 193 7.90 -1.68 -11.39
C SER A 193 7.46 -2.99 -10.74
N GLN A 194 6.16 -3.27 -10.76
CA GLN A 194 5.63 -4.50 -10.18
C GLN A 194 6.22 -5.76 -10.84
N ILE A 195 6.51 -5.70 -12.14
CA ILE A 195 7.08 -6.82 -12.88
C ILE A 195 8.51 -7.08 -12.40
N GLU A 196 9.33 -6.04 -12.29
CA GLU A 196 10.72 -6.15 -11.80
C GLU A 196 10.78 -6.58 -10.34
N LEU A 197 9.88 -6.06 -9.49
CA LEU A 197 9.80 -6.46 -8.09
C LEU A 197 9.46 -7.96 -7.95
N ASN A 198 8.49 -8.44 -8.73
CA ASN A 198 8.15 -9.86 -8.79
C ASN A 198 9.32 -10.68 -9.36
N ALA A 199 10.05 -10.16 -10.34
CA ALA A 199 11.20 -10.81 -10.94
C ALA A 199 12.39 -10.96 -9.97
N ILE A 200 12.66 -9.94 -9.14
CA ILE A 200 13.72 -10.00 -8.12
C ILE A 200 13.32 -10.91 -6.95
N CYS A 201 12.08 -10.78 -6.46
CA CYS A 201 11.60 -11.55 -5.31
C CYS A 201 11.34 -13.02 -5.68
N GLY A 202 10.86 -13.27 -6.91
CA GLY A 202 10.41 -14.57 -7.37
C GLY A 202 9.28 -15.16 -6.53
N GLU A 203 9.30 -16.48 -6.39
CA GLU A 203 8.25 -17.23 -5.66
C GLU A 203 8.25 -16.96 -4.15
N GLU A 204 9.40 -16.63 -3.58
CA GLU A 204 9.55 -16.26 -2.17
C GLU A 204 8.75 -14.98 -1.84
N GLY A 205 8.54 -14.11 -2.83
CA GLY A 205 7.82 -12.85 -2.66
C GLY A 205 8.57 -11.80 -1.84
N HIS A 206 9.85 -12.03 -1.52
CA HIS A 206 10.74 -11.10 -0.84
C HIS A 206 12.22 -11.38 -1.21
N ALA A 207 13.14 -10.53 -0.76
CA ALA A 207 14.57 -10.69 -0.95
C ALA A 207 15.28 -10.71 0.41
N ASP A 208 15.78 -11.88 0.82
CA ASP A 208 16.49 -12.09 2.09
C ASP A 208 15.68 -11.59 3.31
N GLY A 209 14.38 -11.94 3.32
CA GLY A 209 13.41 -11.62 4.36
C GLY A 209 12.94 -10.15 4.38
N GLU A 210 13.24 -9.37 3.35
CA GLU A 210 12.82 -7.99 3.20
C GLU A 210 12.00 -7.78 1.92
N LEU A 211 10.95 -6.97 2.01
CA LEU A 211 10.16 -6.50 0.87
C LEU A 211 9.97 -4.98 0.95
N VAL A 212 10.41 -4.28 -0.10
CA VAL A 212 10.28 -2.82 -0.21
C VAL A 212 9.45 -2.49 -1.45
N VAL A 213 8.30 -1.86 -1.23
CA VAL A 213 7.37 -1.44 -2.29
C VAL A 213 7.29 0.08 -2.26
N VAL A 214 7.56 0.72 -3.39
CA VAL A 214 7.61 2.19 -3.48
C VAL A 214 6.79 2.68 -4.65
N GLY A 215 5.97 3.70 -4.39
CA GLY A 215 5.30 4.51 -5.39
C GLY A 215 3.78 4.35 -5.39
N PRO A 216 3.07 5.34 -5.97
CA PRO A 216 1.59 5.43 -5.94
C PRO A 216 0.90 4.39 -6.82
N HIS A 217 1.59 3.90 -7.85
CA HIS A 217 1.07 2.88 -8.76
C HIS A 217 1.53 1.46 -8.40
N ALA A 218 2.44 1.33 -7.43
CA ALA A 218 2.82 0.03 -6.92
C ALA A 218 1.63 -0.55 -6.13
N THR A 219 1.40 -1.85 -6.25
CA THR A 219 0.30 -2.51 -5.52
C THR A 219 0.77 -3.84 -4.97
N LEU A 220 0.68 -3.99 -3.65
CA LEU A 220 0.91 -5.29 -3.04
C LEU A 220 -0.39 -6.09 -3.08
N ARG A 221 -0.41 -7.18 -3.83
CA ARG A 221 -1.62 -7.99 -3.99
C ARG A 221 -2.09 -8.55 -2.65
N SER A 222 -3.40 -8.64 -2.44
CA SER A 222 -3.99 -9.14 -1.19
C SER A 222 -3.67 -10.60 -0.90
N ASP A 223 -3.38 -11.38 -1.95
CA ASP A 223 -3.00 -12.78 -1.90
C ASP A 223 -1.48 -12.99 -1.82
N HIS A 224 -0.66 -11.93 -1.82
CA HIS A 224 0.80 -12.02 -1.85
C HIS A 224 1.34 -12.94 -0.75
N PHE A 225 0.98 -12.66 0.51
CA PHE A 225 1.45 -13.46 1.65
C PHE A 225 0.85 -14.86 1.70
N ARG A 226 -0.37 -15.06 1.20
CA ARG A 226 -1.00 -16.40 1.16
C ARG A 226 -0.33 -17.30 0.14
N ARG A 227 0.07 -16.73 -1.00
CA ARG A 227 0.73 -17.48 -2.08
C ARG A 227 2.08 -18.04 -1.64
N ILE A 228 2.83 -17.29 -0.85
CA ILE A 228 4.11 -17.73 -0.28
C ILE A 228 3.92 -19.01 0.54
N HIS A 229 2.78 -19.17 1.22
CA HIS A 229 2.46 -20.39 1.96
C HIS A 229 1.94 -21.53 1.07
N SER A 230 1.10 -21.24 0.06
CA SER A 230 0.44 -22.27 -0.75
C SER A 230 1.35 -22.92 -1.80
N SER A 231 2.32 -22.18 -2.35
CA SER A 231 3.22 -22.69 -3.42
C SER A 231 4.06 -23.89 -2.97
N ARG A 232 4.11 -24.16 -1.66
CA ARG A 232 4.93 -25.19 -1.04
C ARG A 232 4.23 -26.56 -0.94
N GLU A 233 2.90 -26.59 -0.93
CA GLU A 233 2.14 -27.83 -0.67
C GLU A 233 1.78 -28.60 -1.94
N SER A 234 1.99 -28.03 -3.13
CA SER A 234 1.42 -28.55 -4.38
C SER A 234 2.35 -29.37 -5.27
N VAL A 235 3.56 -29.73 -4.84
CA VAL A 235 4.38 -30.70 -5.57
C VAL A 235 4.18 -32.06 -4.90
N PRO A 236 3.26 -32.91 -5.39
CA PRO A 236 3.20 -34.31 -4.96
C PRO A 236 4.54 -34.92 -5.35
N LYS A 237 5.40 -35.07 -4.35
CA LYS A 237 6.67 -35.76 -4.47
C LYS A 237 6.31 -37.22 -4.73
N GLU A 238 6.19 -37.61 -6.00
CA GLU A 238 6.20 -39.01 -6.38
C GLU A 238 7.50 -39.58 -5.80
N CYS A 239 7.37 -40.33 -4.72
CA CYS A 239 8.47 -40.99 -4.04
C CYS A 239 9.00 -42.11 -4.94
N THR A 240 9.75 -41.76 -5.99
CA THR A 240 10.70 -42.70 -6.56
C THR A 240 11.78 -42.92 -5.49
N ALA A 241 11.83 -44.15 -4.98
CA ALA A 241 12.74 -44.60 -3.94
C ALA A 241 14.18 -44.72 -4.48
N GLU A 242 14.75 -43.61 -4.95
CA GLU A 242 16.14 -43.54 -5.37
C GLU A 242 17.05 -43.31 -4.16
N GLU A 243 18.15 -44.06 -4.13
CA GLU A 243 19.10 -44.21 -3.03
C GLU A 243 19.50 -42.87 -2.39
N TYR A 244 19.15 -42.73 -1.11
CA TYR A 244 19.62 -41.66 -0.23
C TYR A 244 21.14 -41.72 -0.09
N THR A 245 21.84 -41.00 -0.96
CA THR A 245 23.28 -40.78 -0.87
C THR A 245 23.51 -39.66 0.13
N TRP A 246 24.00 -40.00 1.33
CA TRP A 246 24.18 -39.09 2.47
C TRP A 246 25.15 -37.92 2.21
N ASP A 247 25.87 -37.91 1.07
CA ASP A 247 26.84 -36.88 0.68
C ASP A 247 26.30 -35.78 -0.26
N SER A 248 25.00 -35.78 -0.59
CA SER A 248 24.42 -34.67 -1.36
C SER A 248 24.26 -33.42 -0.49
N LEU A 249 25.32 -32.61 -0.40
CA LEU A 249 25.30 -31.25 0.18
C LEU A 249 24.25 -30.33 -0.48
N ALA A 250 23.69 -30.73 -1.63
CA ALA A 250 22.58 -30.06 -2.29
C ALA A 250 21.21 -30.26 -1.60
N THR A 251 21.10 -31.17 -0.64
CA THR A 251 19.82 -31.52 0.03
C THR A 251 19.77 -31.12 1.51
N GLN A 252 20.75 -30.36 2.02
CA GLN A 252 20.53 -29.60 3.25
C GLN A 252 19.51 -28.50 2.93
N GLY A 253 18.24 -28.88 3.09
CA GLY A 253 17.08 -28.07 2.77
C GLY A 253 17.25 -26.67 3.32
N SER A 254 17.39 -25.68 2.42
CA SER A 254 17.35 -24.29 2.84
C SER A 254 15.99 -24.08 3.48
N GLU A 255 15.96 -23.89 4.80
CA GLU A 255 14.74 -23.45 5.45
C GLU A 255 14.22 -22.23 4.69
N PRO A 256 12.92 -22.20 4.37
CA PRO A 256 12.37 -21.12 3.57
C PRO A 256 12.61 -19.81 4.29
N SER A 257 13.21 -18.85 3.59
CA SER A 257 13.47 -17.53 4.15
C SER A 257 12.14 -16.87 4.51
N VAL A 258 12.04 -16.41 5.76
CA VAL A 258 10.82 -15.77 6.29
C VAL A 258 10.87 -14.27 6.09
N LEU A 259 9.72 -13.67 5.77
CA LEU A 259 9.61 -12.21 5.71
C LEU A 259 9.62 -11.62 7.12
N PHE A 260 10.60 -10.79 7.42
CA PHE A 260 10.70 -10.07 8.70
C PHE A 260 10.66 -8.54 8.53
N SER A 261 10.91 -8.00 7.33
CA SER A 261 10.89 -6.56 7.06
C SER A 261 9.96 -6.21 5.91
N LEU A 262 8.98 -5.35 6.16
CA LEU A 262 8.06 -4.84 5.14
C LEU A 262 8.09 -3.31 5.14
N THR A 263 8.39 -2.74 3.98
CA THR A 263 8.41 -1.29 3.76
C THR A 263 7.50 -0.91 2.61
N LEU A 264 6.51 -0.05 2.90
CA LEU A 264 5.60 0.54 1.92
C LEU A 264 5.80 2.06 1.94
N LEU A 265 6.17 2.63 0.80
CA LEU A 265 6.43 4.07 0.66
C LEU A 265 5.54 4.66 -0.44
N SER A 266 4.66 5.58 -0.07
CA SER A 266 3.72 6.22 -1.01
C SER A 266 2.85 5.21 -1.76
N THR A 267 2.61 4.03 -1.19
CA THR A 267 1.93 2.90 -1.83
C THR A 267 0.52 2.72 -1.26
N PRO A 268 -0.53 2.62 -2.09
CA PRO A 268 -1.87 2.31 -1.62
C PRO A 268 -1.93 0.88 -1.04
N VAL A 269 -2.40 0.76 0.19
CA VAL A 269 -2.58 -0.54 0.85
C VAL A 269 -3.91 -1.13 0.42
N THR A 270 -3.86 -2.19 -0.38
CA THR A 270 -5.03 -2.91 -0.91
C THR A 270 -5.32 -4.22 -0.17
N PHE A 271 -4.50 -4.57 0.82
CA PHE A 271 -4.61 -5.81 1.60
C PHE A 271 -5.00 -5.54 3.05
N ALA A 272 -5.59 -6.52 3.71
CA ALA A 272 -5.89 -6.45 5.13
C ALA A 272 -4.62 -6.67 5.95
N LEU A 273 -4.31 -5.80 6.92
CA LEU A 273 -3.16 -5.97 7.82
C LEU A 273 -3.16 -7.33 8.57
N SER A 274 -4.31 -7.99 8.69
CA SER A 274 -4.43 -9.34 9.24
C SER A 274 -3.78 -10.43 8.38
N ASN A 275 -3.46 -10.14 7.11
CA ASN A 275 -2.75 -11.06 6.22
C ASN A 275 -1.23 -10.93 6.34
N LEU A 276 -0.72 -10.00 7.17
CA LEU A 276 0.72 -9.86 7.38
C LEU A 276 1.28 -11.07 8.13
N PRO A 277 2.46 -11.57 7.77
CA PRO A 277 3.14 -12.60 8.54
C PRO A 277 3.42 -12.14 9.97
N PRO A 278 3.22 -12.99 10.99
CA PRO A 278 3.52 -12.66 12.39
C PRO A 278 5.02 -12.53 12.66
N THR A 279 5.86 -12.95 11.71
CA THR A 279 7.33 -12.87 11.72
C THR A 279 7.87 -11.46 11.45
N ILE A 280 7.01 -10.49 11.09
CA ILE A 280 7.44 -9.11 10.84
C ILE A 280 7.95 -8.46 12.13
N THR A 281 9.23 -8.04 12.08
CA THR A 281 9.92 -7.27 13.13
C THR A 281 10.11 -5.81 12.73
N CYS A 282 10.19 -5.52 11.43
CA CYS A 282 10.31 -4.16 10.88
C CYS A 282 9.11 -3.86 9.98
N LEU A 283 8.25 -2.93 10.40
CA LEU A 283 7.12 -2.49 9.61
C LEU A 283 7.21 -0.98 9.36
N THR A 284 7.37 -0.61 8.09
CA THR A 284 7.49 0.78 7.66
C THR A 284 6.35 1.11 6.71
N LEU A 285 5.49 2.04 7.09
CA LEU A 285 4.31 2.48 6.35
C LEU A 285 4.39 4.00 6.18
N ILE A 286 5.10 4.46 5.16
CA ILE A 286 5.42 5.88 4.99
C ILE A 286 4.56 6.50 3.90
N ASN A 287 3.99 7.67 4.19
CA ASN A 287 3.19 8.46 3.24
C ASN A 287 2.08 7.64 2.56
N ILE A 288 1.38 6.79 3.32
CA ILE A 288 0.30 5.96 2.79
C ILE A 288 -0.92 6.87 2.51
N PRO A 289 -1.45 6.89 1.27
CA PRO A 289 -2.47 7.85 0.88
C PRO A 289 -3.80 7.65 1.63
N ASN A 290 -4.11 6.41 1.99
CA ASN A 290 -5.39 6.04 2.59
C ASN A 290 -5.24 5.77 4.09
N LYS A 291 -6.21 6.24 4.89
CA LYS A 291 -6.29 5.90 6.31
C LYS A 291 -6.44 4.39 6.48
N LEU A 292 -5.56 3.79 7.26
CA LEU A 292 -5.60 2.37 7.58
C LEU A 292 -6.53 2.13 8.78
N VAL A 293 -7.75 1.66 8.52
CA VAL A 293 -8.78 1.43 9.54
C VAL A 293 -8.34 0.42 10.61
N SER A 294 -7.44 -0.51 10.28
CA SER A 294 -7.04 -1.62 11.14
C SER A 294 -5.71 -1.44 11.87
N VAL A 295 -5.07 -0.26 11.82
CA VAL A 295 -3.77 -0.04 12.48
C VAL A 295 -3.82 -0.33 13.98
N GLN A 296 -4.92 -0.02 14.67
CA GLN A 296 -5.10 -0.31 16.10
C GLN A 296 -5.05 -1.82 16.44
N ARG A 297 -5.28 -2.70 15.46
CA ARG A 297 -5.21 -4.16 15.61
C ARG A 297 -3.85 -4.74 15.23
N LEU A 298 -2.93 -3.92 14.71
CA LEU A 298 -1.59 -4.34 14.33
C LEU A 298 -0.87 -5.15 15.43
N PRO A 299 -0.97 -4.83 16.73
CA PRO A 299 -0.29 -5.61 17.77
C PRO A 299 -0.78 -7.05 17.88
N SER A 300 -2.01 -7.32 17.43
CA SER A 300 -2.56 -8.68 17.38
C SER A 300 -2.05 -9.46 16.15
N TYR A 301 -1.65 -8.78 15.09
CA TYR A 301 -1.23 -9.41 13.82
C TYR A 301 0.29 -9.57 13.75
N CYS A 302 1.04 -8.55 14.15
CA CYS A 302 2.50 -8.54 14.13
C CYS A 302 3.03 -8.25 15.55
N PRO A 303 2.99 -9.23 16.47
CA PRO A 303 3.38 -9.02 17.86
C PRO A 303 4.89 -8.78 18.03
N LEU A 304 5.71 -9.21 17.05
CA LEU A 304 7.18 -9.13 17.10
C LEU A 304 7.75 -7.81 16.55
N VAL A 305 6.90 -6.83 16.20
CA VAL A 305 7.34 -5.56 15.65
C VAL A 305 8.24 -4.83 16.63
N SER A 306 9.51 -4.69 16.26
CA SER A 306 10.53 -3.91 16.97
C SER A 306 10.74 -2.52 16.39
N LEU A 307 10.46 -2.33 15.10
CA LEU A 307 10.46 -1.03 14.45
C LEU A 307 9.12 -0.80 13.77
N LEU A 308 8.45 0.30 14.13
CA LEU A 308 7.25 0.77 13.47
C LEU A 308 7.47 2.19 12.98
N ASP A 309 7.53 2.39 11.66
CA ASP A 309 7.63 3.73 11.08
C ASP A 309 6.31 4.11 10.39
N LEU A 310 5.65 5.16 10.90
CA LEU A 310 4.42 5.75 10.38
C LEU A 310 4.66 7.19 9.89
N SER A 311 5.90 7.54 9.54
CA SER A 311 6.27 8.88 9.09
C SER A 311 5.47 9.35 7.86
N TYR A 312 5.26 10.66 7.77
CA TYR A 312 4.67 11.38 6.63
C TYR A 312 3.25 10.97 6.26
N ASN A 313 2.54 10.24 7.12
CA ASN A 313 1.15 9.88 6.88
C ASN A 313 0.22 11.07 7.13
N SER A 314 -0.36 11.62 6.06
CA SER A 314 -1.25 12.80 6.14
C SER A 314 -2.48 12.57 7.01
N TRP A 315 -2.96 11.34 7.13
CA TRP A 315 -4.09 10.96 7.99
C TRP A 315 -3.76 10.93 9.50
N LEU A 316 -2.49 11.07 9.88
CA LEU A 316 -2.04 11.25 11.27
C LEU A 316 -1.92 12.72 11.69
N ILE A 317 -1.88 13.66 10.75
CA ILE A 317 -1.66 15.10 11.02
C ILE A 317 -2.88 15.77 11.70
N PRO A 318 -4.15 15.51 11.28
CA PRO A 318 -5.31 16.11 11.93
C PRO A 318 -5.49 15.65 13.38
N ALA A 319 -6.27 16.39 14.18
CA ALA A 319 -6.59 16.01 15.56
C ALA A 319 -7.24 14.61 15.69
N SER A 320 -7.89 14.11 14.63
CA SER A 320 -8.43 12.74 14.59
C SER A 320 -7.33 11.67 14.47
N GLY A 321 -6.21 11.99 13.83
CA GLY A 321 -5.01 11.15 13.77
C GLY A 321 -4.30 11.09 15.11
N GLU A 322 -4.21 12.22 15.81
CA GLU A 322 -3.66 12.29 17.17
C GLU A 322 -4.46 11.41 18.15
N LYS A 323 -5.80 11.50 18.13
CA LYS A 323 -6.66 10.61 18.93
C LYS A 323 -6.43 9.14 18.60
N LEU A 324 -6.25 8.80 17.32
CA LEU A 324 -5.97 7.43 16.90
C LEU A 324 -4.66 6.90 17.50
N LEU A 325 -3.61 7.73 17.58
CA LEU A 325 -2.35 7.37 18.22
C LEU A 325 -2.47 7.31 19.75
N GLN A 326 -3.27 8.18 20.36
CA GLN A 326 -3.52 8.16 21.81
C GLN A 326 -4.30 6.92 22.26
N ASP A 327 -5.28 6.51 21.47
CA ASP A 327 -6.10 5.32 21.71
C ASP A 327 -5.38 4.02 21.29
N TYR A 328 -4.19 4.12 20.71
CA TYR A 328 -3.45 2.98 20.22
C TYR A 328 -2.92 2.13 21.39
N PRO A 329 -3.08 0.79 21.37
CA PRO A 329 -2.67 -0.07 22.48
C PRO A 329 -1.15 -0.34 22.49
N TRP A 330 -0.34 0.70 22.72
CA TRP A 330 1.14 0.64 22.72
C TRP A 330 1.71 -0.41 23.67
N THR A 331 1.03 -0.70 24.77
CA THR A 331 1.42 -1.72 25.76
C THR A 331 1.40 -3.15 25.21
N LYS A 332 0.70 -3.39 24.09
CA LYS A 332 0.67 -4.71 23.43
C LYS A 332 1.89 -4.94 22.53
N LEU A 333 2.58 -3.90 22.09
CA LEU A 333 3.79 -4.01 21.26
C LEU A 333 5.05 -4.17 22.12
N ARG A 334 5.16 -5.29 22.84
CA ARG A 334 6.22 -5.53 23.83
C ARG A 334 7.64 -5.45 23.25
N HIS A 335 7.79 -5.75 21.96
CA HIS A 335 9.09 -5.74 21.28
C HIS A 335 9.46 -4.41 20.63
N LEU A 336 8.55 -3.43 20.60
CA LEU A 336 8.78 -2.14 19.96
C LEU A 336 9.94 -1.41 20.63
N LYS A 337 10.98 -1.09 19.86
CA LYS A 337 12.16 -0.34 20.27
C LYS A 337 12.21 1.04 19.62
N VAL A 338 11.78 1.13 18.36
CA VAL A 338 11.86 2.37 17.59
C VAL A 338 10.50 2.69 16.95
N LEU A 339 10.05 3.92 17.13
CA LEU A 339 8.81 4.45 16.57
C LEU A 339 9.10 5.69 15.71
N GLY A 340 8.88 5.57 14.39
CA GLY A 340 9.02 6.67 13.44
C GLY A 340 7.69 7.42 13.26
N LEU A 341 7.72 8.73 13.49
CA LEU A 341 6.56 9.65 13.38
C LEU A 341 6.97 10.97 12.68
N ARG A 342 7.95 10.94 11.78
CA ARG A 342 8.46 12.15 11.13
C ARG A 342 7.37 12.83 10.33
N GLY A 343 7.23 14.15 10.47
CA GLY A 343 6.16 14.90 9.80
C GLY A 343 4.75 14.60 10.32
N CYS A 344 4.62 13.86 11.43
CA CYS A 344 3.37 13.70 12.18
C CYS A 344 3.39 14.61 13.42
N ARG A 345 2.21 14.91 13.97
CA ARG A 345 2.13 15.70 15.20
C ARG A 345 2.38 14.79 16.41
N VAL A 346 3.51 14.99 17.09
CA VAL A 346 3.85 14.26 18.33
C VAL A 346 3.60 15.16 19.53
N THR A 347 2.81 14.67 20.49
CA THR A 347 2.51 15.37 21.75
C THR A 347 3.18 14.66 22.93
N SER A 348 3.47 15.40 24.01
CA SER A 348 4.07 14.84 25.22
C SER A 348 3.19 13.77 25.88
N THR A 349 1.87 13.86 25.71
CA THR A 349 0.92 12.82 26.14
C THR A 349 1.11 11.52 25.36
N LEU A 350 1.36 11.59 24.06
CA LEU A 350 1.67 10.40 23.25
C LEU A 350 2.98 9.75 23.71
N LEU A 351 4.04 10.54 23.94
CA LEU A 351 5.33 10.01 24.42
C LEU A 351 5.19 9.27 25.75
N SER A 352 4.47 9.85 26.71
CA SER A 352 4.23 9.19 28.01
C SER A 352 3.35 7.94 27.88
N GLN A 353 2.42 7.89 26.92
CA GLN A 353 1.61 6.71 26.64
C GLN A 353 2.41 5.58 25.97
N VAL A 354 3.28 5.89 24.99
CA VAL A 354 4.12 4.90 24.30
C VAL A 354 5.03 4.17 25.29
N ASN A 355 5.62 4.91 26.24
CA ASN A 355 6.55 4.38 27.25
C ASN A 355 5.88 3.91 28.55
N ARG A 356 4.54 3.96 28.64
CA ARG A 356 3.83 3.58 29.85
C ARG A 356 4.05 2.10 30.19
N GLY A 357 4.70 1.85 31.32
CA GLY A 357 4.92 0.50 31.87
C GLY A 357 6.01 -0.30 31.15
N ARG A 358 6.87 0.37 30.36
CA ARG A 358 8.06 -0.24 29.76
C ARG A 358 9.28 -0.06 30.67
N TRP A 359 10.22 -0.99 30.57
CA TRP A 359 11.52 -0.88 31.25
C TRP A 359 12.52 -0.14 30.39
N ASP A 360 12.54 -0.45 29.10
CA ASP A 360 13.30 0.26 28.08
C ASP A 360 12.38 1.24 27.35
N ASP A 361 12.78 2.51 27.32
CA ASP A 361 12.06 3.53 26.57
C ASP A 361 12.13 3.26 25.07
N VAL A 362 11.01 3.45 24.37
CA VAL A 362 10.94 3.44 22.91
C VAL A 362 11.57 4.72 22.39
N GLU A 363 12.50 4.59 21.45
CA GLU A 363 13.08 5.71 20.71
C GLU A 363 12.05 6.26 19.72
N VAL A 364 11.59 7.50 19.94
CA VAL A 364 10.60 8.15 19.09
C VAL A 364 11.27 9.20 18.18
N ILE A 365 11.40 8.87 16.89
CA ILE A 365 12.01 9.72 15.87
C ILE A 365 10.89 10.49 15.16
N HIS A 366 10.88 11.82 15.26
CA HIS A 366 9.76 12.66 14.83
C HIS A 366 10.20 13.96 14.14
#